data_AF-A0A9P6WX09-F1
#
_entry.id   AF-A0A9P6WX09-F1
#
_cell.length_a   1.000
_cell.length_b   1.000
_cell.length_c   1.000
_cell.angle_alpha   90.00
_cell.angle_beta   90.00
_cell.angle_gamma   90.00
#
_symmetry.space_group_name_H-M   'P 1'
#
loop_
_entity.id
_entity.type
_entity.pdbx_description
1 polymer ?
#
loop_
_entity_poly.entity_id
_entity_poly.type
_entity_poly.pdbx_seq_one_letter_code
_entity_poly.pdbx_strand_id
1 'polypeptide(L)'
;MIGIPSSKANLQTISGVISAFDVVNLSMSKPGNLKKKAAGATKRKAPKNTTPCHYMQRINDAMGIMDEFPEMQGFDIVMDNTPIHVLEMFDPIIIKREYTPVYLPPHSPEPNPIEQFWSI
;
A
#
# COMPACT_ATOMS: atom_id res chain seq x y z
N MET A 1 2.39 -28.23 34.82
CA MET A 1 1.94 -27.63 33.53
C MET A 1 2.70 -26.32 33.34
N ILE A 2 3.56 -26.24 32.33
CA ILE A 2 4.30 -25.01 32.00
C ILE A 2 3.43 -24.22 31.01
N GLY A 3 2.92 -23.07 31.44
CA GLY A 3 2.19 -22.15 30.56
C GLY A 3 3.17 -21.44 29.64
N ILE A 4 3.04 -21.66 28.33
CA ILE A 4 3.82 -20.92 27.33
C ILE A 4 3.27 -19.47 27.30
N PRO A 5 4.07 -18.44 27.56
CA PRO A 5 3.61 -17.07 27.44
C PRO A 5 3.34 -16.74 25.97
N SER A 6 2.06 -16.59 25.61
CA SER A 6 1.64 -16.07 24.30
C SER A 6 1.71 -14.54 24.34
N SER A 7 2.77 -13.94 23.80
CA SER A 7 2.79 -12.49 23.58
C SER A 7 1.80 -12.12 22.47
N LYS A 8 1.10 -11.00 22.62
CA LYS A 8 0.31 -10.42 21.53
C LYS A 8 1.26 -9.59 20.67
N ALA A 9 1.56 -10.06 19.47
CA ALA A 9 2.26 -9.26 18.48
C ALA A 9 1.35 -8.10 18.04
N ASN A 10 1.77 -6.86 18.29
CA ASN A 10 1.14 -5.68 17.71
C ASN A 10 1.64 -5.54 16.27
N LEU A 11 0.80 -5.90 15.29
CA LEU A 11 1.10 -5.69 13.89
C LEU A 11 0.85 -4.22 13.54
N GLN A 12 1.90 -3.52 13.15
CA GLN A 12 1.82 -2.19 12.53
C GLN A 12 2.07 -2.34 11.04
N THR A 13 1.31 -1.62 10.21
CA THR A 13 1.46 -1.64 8.76
C THR A 13 1.87 -0.27 8.29
N ILE A 14 3.03 -0.18 7.65
CA ILE A 14 3.53 1.02 7.01
C ILE A 14 3.31 0.86 5.50
N SER A 15 2.87 1.91 4.83
CA SER A 15 2.71 1.97 3.38
C SER A 15 3.28 3.29 2.90
N GLY A 16 4.16 3.21 1.91
CA GLY A 16 4.81 4.37 1.32
C GLY A 16 4.82 4.33 -0.20
N VAL A 17 5.07 5.49 -0.78
CA VAL A 17 5.34 5.74 -2.19
C VAL A 17 6.73 6.35 -2.26
N ILE A 18 7.59 5.80 -3.11
CA ILE A 18 8.97 6.25 -3.30
C ILE A 18 9.17 6.64 -4.76
N SER A 19 10.06 7.59 -5.01
CA SER A 19 10.55 7.99 -6.32
C SER A 19 12.01 7.60 -6.47
N ALA A 20 12.57 7.75 -7.68
CA ALA A 20 14.00 7.58 -7.93
C ALA A 20 14.87 8.59 -7.16
N PHE A 21 14.30 9.72 -6.73
CA PHE A 21 15.01 10.76 -5.99
C PHE A 21 14.94 10.59 -4.48
N ASP A 22 13.74 10.37 -3.93
CA ASP A 22 13.52 10.21 -2.49
C ASP A 22 12.13 9.62 -2.20
N VAL A 23 11.81 9.44 -0.91
CA VAL A 23 10.50 9.03 -0.41
C VAL A 23 9.47 10.15 -0.60
N VAL A 24 8.44 9.87 -1.39
CA VAL A 24 7.38 10.83 -1.72
C VAL A 24 6.31 10.88 -0.62
N ASN A 25 5.90 9.72 -0.10
CA ASN A 25 4.88 9.66 0.95
C ASN A 25 5.08 8.41 1.82
N LEU A 26 5.06 8.56 3.14
CA LEU A 26 5.10 7.47 4.11
C LEU A 26 3.93 7.60 5.08
N SER A 27 3.15 6.54 5.22
CA SER A 27 1.97 6.53 6.08
C SER A 27 1.90 5.26 6.93
N MET A 28 1.52 5.41 8.19
CA MET A 28 1.44 4.32 9.15
C MET A 28 -0.01 4.06 9.56
N SER A 29 -0.46 2.81 9.40
CA SER A 29 -1.78 2.37 9.86
C SER A 29 -1.71 1.99 11.34
N LYS A 30 -2.75 2.39 12.10
CA LYS A 30 -2.85 2.07 13.53
C LYS A 30 -2.85 0.54 13.74
N PRO A 31 -2.19 0.02 14.78
CA PRO A 31 -2.15 -1.40 15.05
C PRO A 31 -3.56 -1.98 15.19
N GLY A 32 -3.86 -2.94 14.31
CA GLY A 32 -5.10 -3.70 14.39
C GLY A 32 -5.04 -4.61 15.61
N ASN A 33 -5.94 -4.44 16.57
CA ASN A 33 -6.10 -5.39 17.65
C ASN A 33 -6.57 -6.73 17.06
N LEU A 34 -5.64 -7.67 16.82
CA LEU A 34 -5.98 -9.07 16.54
C LEU A 34 -6.56 -9.70 17.81
N LYS A 35 -7.86 -9.49 18.03
CA LYS A 35 -8.62 -10.31 18.97
C LYS A 35 -8.79 -11.69 18.33
N LYS A 36 -7.96 -12.66 18.70
CA LYS A 36 -8.33 -14.08 18.57
C LYS A 36 -9.60 -14.27 19.40
N LYS A 37 -10.71 -14.73 18.80
CA LYS A 37 -11.88 -15.22 19.53
C LYS A 37 -12.10 -16.69 19.25
N ALA A 38 -12.49 -17.39 20.31
CA ALA A 38 -12.80 -18.81 20.35
C ALA A 38 -13.85 -19.22 19.30
N ALA A 39 -13.79 -20.50 18.91
CA ALA A 39 -14.65 -21.13 17.91
C ALA A 39 -16.14 -20.86 18.16
N GLY A 40 -16.86 -20.40 17.14
CA GLY A 40 -18.34 -20.41 17.12
C GLY A 40 -19.09 -19.15 16.66
N ALA A 41 -18.45 -18.05 16.28
CA ALA A 41 -19.18 -16.82 15.90
C ALA A 41 -19.17 -16.56 14.38
N THR A 42 -20.26 -16.95 13.71
CA THR A 42 -20.59 -16.55 12.33
C THR A 42 -20.93 -15.06 12.28
N LYS A 43 -19.96 -14.23 11.87
CA LYS A 43 -20.13 -13.00 11.06
C LYS A 43 -18.75 -12.38 10.87
N ARG A 44 -18.22 -12.53 9.65
CA ARG A 44 -16.97 -11.94 9.20
C ARG A 44 -17.01 -10.42 9.43
N LYS A 45 -16.28 -9.90 10.42
CA LYS A 45 -15.72 -8.55 10.28
C LYS A 45 -14.48 -8.75 9.42
N ALA A 46 -14.54 -8.28 8.18
CA ALA A 46 -13.39 -8.27 7.30
C ALA A 46 -12.20 -7.67 8.06
N PRO A 47 -10.98 -8.20 7.88
CA PRO A 47 -9.79 -7.46 8.29
C PRO A 47 -9.92 -6.03 7.74
N LYS A 48 -9.42 -5.02 8.47
CA LYS A 48 -9.29 -3.65 7.97
C LYS A 48 -8.30 -3.65 6.81
N ASN A 49 -8.71 -4.23 5.69
CA ASN A 49 -8.05 -4.15 4.42
C ASN A 49 -8.14 -2.70 3.97
N THR A 50 -7.06 -2.20 3.35
CA THR A 50 -7.06 -0.89 2.71
C THR A 50 -8.18 -0.89 1.67
N THR A 51 -9.30 -0.25 1.99
CA THR A 51 -10.38 -0.04 1.03
C THR A 51 -9.79 0.65 -0.21
N PRO A 52 -10.22 0.32 -1.45
CA PRO A 52 -9.71 0.98 -2.67
C PRO A 52 -9.69 2.52 -2.56
N CYS A 53 -10.66 3.09 -1.84
CA CYS A 53 -10.73 4.53 -1.52
C CYS A 53 -9.48 5.06 -0.76
N HIS A 54 -8.99 4.36 0.26
CA HIS A 54 -7.80 4.79 1.00
C HIS A 54 -6.51 4.67 0.15
N TYR A 55 -6.45 3.67 -0.72
CA TYR A 55 -5.33 3.53 -1.65
C TYR A 55 -5.32 4.66 -2.68
N MET A 56 -6.50 4.98 -3.25
CA MET A 56 -6.69 6.11 -4.16
C MET A 56 -6.30 7.45 -3.53
N GLN A 57 -6.65 7.66 -2.26
CA GLN A 57 -6.22 8.86 -1.55
C GLN A 57 -4.69 8.94 -1.47
N ARG A 58 -4.02 7.85 -1.13
CA ARG A 58 -2.55 7.82 -1.07
C ARG A 58 -1.89 8.13 -2.42
N ILE A 59 -2.40 7.57 -3.53
CA ILE A 59 -1.86 7.91 -4.87
C ILE A 59 -2.10 9.38 -5.18
N ASN A 60 -3.29 9.92 -4.90
CA ASN A 60 -3.58 11.33 -5.15
C ASN A 60 -2.70 12.27 -4.33
N ASP A 61 -2.44 11.93 -3.06
CA ASP A 61 -1.55 12.70 -2.19
C ASP A 61 -0.10 12.64 -2.73
N ALA A 62 0.36 11.47 -3.18
CA ALA A 62 1.69 11.32 -3.76
C ALA A 62 1.85 12.09 -5.08
N MET A 63 0.90 11.98 -6.01
CA MET A 63 0.91 12.76 -7.25
C MET A 63 0.83 14.26 -6.96
N GLY A 64 0.06 14.68 -5.94
CA GLY A 64 0.01 16.09 -5.53
C GLY A 64 1.37 16.63 -5.09
N ILE A 65 2.17 15.81 -4.39
CA ILE A 65 3.55 16.16 -4.04
C ILE A 65 4.44 16.17 -5.28
N MET A 66 4.34 15.15 -6.14
CA MET A 66 5.13 15.07 -7.38
C MET A 66 4.86 16.24 -8.33
N ASP A 67 3.61 16.71 -8.40
CA ASP A 67 3.19 17.85 -9.22
C ASP A 67 3.88 19.18 -8.81
N GLU A 68 4.40 19.28 -7.57
CA GLU A 68 5.19 20.43 -7.11
C GLU A 68 6.62 20.44 -7.67
N PHE A 69 7.09 19.31 -8.20
CA PHE A 69 8.46 19.14 -8.71
C PHE A 69 8.46 18.90 -10.23
N PRO A 70 8.86 19.90 -11.05
CA PRO A 70 8.92 19.74 -12.50
C PRO A 70 9.79 18.58 -12.98
N GLU A 71 10.79 18.19 -12.19
CA GLU A 71 11.69 17.06 -12.47
C GLU A 71 11.01 15.69 -12.39
N MET A 72 9.85 15.61 -11.73
CA MET A 72 9.08 14.37 -11.60
C MET A 72 7.91 14.29 -12.59
N GLN A 73 7.70 15.32 -13.43
CA GLN A 73 6.65 15.31 -14.44
C GLN A 73 6.91 14.21 -15.48
N GLY A 74 5.87 13.47 -15.85
CA GLY A 74 5.98 12.40 -16.85
C GLY A 74 6.58 11.10 -16.31
N PHE A 75 6.74 10.97 -15.00
CA PHE A 75 7.24 9.74 -14.39
C PHE A 75 6.24 8.57 -14.53
N ASP A 76 6.78 7.37 -14.56
CA ASP A 76 5.99 6.14 -14.52
C ASP A 76 5.60 5.82 -13.08
N ILE A 77 4.30 5.60 -12.84
CA ILE A 77 3.78 5.17 -11.54
C ILE A 77 3.70 3.65 -11.53
N VAL A 78 4.69 3.02 -10.89
CA VAL A 78 4.73 1.57 -10.72
C VAL A 78 3.83 1.14 -9.56
N MET A 79 2.83 0.30 -9.84
CA MET A 79 1.91 -0.27 -8.87
C MET A 79 2.03 -1.79 -8.84
N ASP A 80 1.94 -2.39 -7.65
CA ASP A 80 1.81 -3.84 -7.51
C ASP A 80 0.49 -4.30 -8.14
N ASN A 81 0.38 -5.54 -8.61
CA ASN A 81 -0.89 -6.08 -9.11
C ASN A 81 -1.56 -6.92 -8.01
N THR A 82 -2.12 -6.25 -7.02
CA THR A 82 -3.03 -6.86 -6.05
C THR A 82 -4.50 -6.72 -6.48
N PRO A 83 -5.39 -7.65 -6.08
CA PRO A 83 -6.82 -7.63 -6.41
C PRO A 83 -7.61 -6.37 -5.96
N ILE A 84 -6.95 -5.47 -5.25
CA ILE A 84 -7.49 -4.21 -4.74
C ILE A 84 -7.39 -3.10 -5.81
N HIS A 85 -6.56 -3.32 -6.85
CA HIS A 85 -6.39 -2.38 -7.96
C HIS A 85 -7.46 -2.60 -9.01
N VAL A 86 -8.53 -1.84 -8.89
CA VAL A 86 -9.48 -1.65 -9.98
C VAL A 86 -8.79 -0.75 -11.01
N LEU A 87 -8.07 -1.33 -11.98
CA LEU A 87 -7.33 -0.62 -13.04
C LEU A 87 -8.15 0.54 -13.63
N GLU A 88 -9.43 0.28 -13.92
CA GLU A 88 -10.40 1.24 -14.46
C GLU A 88 -10.61 2.49 -13.60
N MET A 89 -10.32 2.41 -12.29
CA MET A 89 -10.44 3.53 -11.35
C MET A 89 -9.18 4.41 -11.32
N PHE A 90 -8.01 3.82 -11.51
CA PHE A 90 -6.72 4.50 -11.30
C PHE A 90 -6.16 5.11 -12.58
N ASP A 91 -6.22 4.38 -13.70
CA ASP A 91 -5.69 4.82 -15.00
C ASP A 91 -6.15 6.22 -15.39
N PRO A 92 -7.46 6.58 -15.30
CA PRO A 92 -7.92 7.89 -15.74
C PRO A 92 -7.37 9.03 -14.89
N ILE A 93 -7.08 8.79 -13.60
CA ILE A 93 -6.56 9.80 -12.68
C ILE A 93 -5.08 10.06 -12.95
N ILE A 94 -4.32 8.98 -13.20
CA ILE A 94 -2.89 8.99 -13.45
C ILE A 94 -2.60 9.63 -14.81
N ILE A 95 -3.27 9.15 -15.87
CA ILE A 95 -3.09 9.66 -17.25
C ILE A 95 -3.49 11.13 -17.36
N LYS A 96 -4.54 11.56 -16.63
CA LYS A 96 -4.97 12.98 -16.62
C LYS A 96 -3.89 13.93 -16.11
N ARG A 97 -2.98 13.46 -15.25
CA ARG A 97 -1.86 14.24 -14.72
C ARG A 97 -0.56 14.01 -15.49
N GLU A 98 -0.64 13.44 -16.70
CA GLU A 98 0.49 13.17 -17.59
C GLU A 98 1.50 12.14 -17.05
N TYR A 99 1.07 11.26 -16.14
CA TYR A 99 1.86 10.13 -15.68
C TYR A 99 1.46 8.83 -16.42
N THR A 100 2.37 7.86 -16.48
CA THR A 100 2.09 6.54 -17.08
C THR A 100 1.90 5.49 -15.97
N PRO A 101 0.73 4.83 -15.88
CA PRO A 101 0.56 3.72 -14.94
C PRO A 101 1.30 2.47 -15.44
N VAL A 102 2.13 1.87 -14.60
CA VAL A 102 2.86 0.61 -14.88
C VAL A 102 2.51 -0.43 -13.83
N TYR A 103 2.00 -1.57 -14.27
CA TYR A 103 1.55 -2.64 -13.38
C TYR A 103 2.52 -3.81 -13.37
N LEU A 104 2.95 -4.21 -12.18
CA LEU A 104 3.81 -5.36 -12.00
C LEU A 104 3.06 -6.69 -12.27
N PRO A 105 3.74 -7.75 -12.73
CA PRO A 105 3.12 -9.06 -12.86
C PRO A 105 2.64 -9.58 -11.48
N PRO A 106 1.51 -10.33 -11.43
CA PRO A 106 1.01 -10.90 -10.18
C PRO A 106 2.07 -11.73 -9.46
N HIS A 107 2.13 -11.59 -8.12
CA HIS A 107 2.98 -12.40 -7.23
C HIS A 107 4.49 -12.27 -7.43
N SER A 108 4.98 -11.16 -8.00
CA SER A 108 6.42 -10.91 -8.14
C SER A 108 6.86 -9.81 -7.14
N PRO A 109 7.53 -10.17 -6.03
CA PRO A 109 8.09 -9.18 -5.10
C PRO A 109 9.43 -8.60 -5.59
N GLU A 110 10.24 -9.37 -6.34
CA GLU A 110 11.54 -8.92 -6.86
C GLU A 110 11.53 -7.66 -7.75
N PRO A 111 10.53 -7.40 -8.61
CA PRO A 111 10.53 -6.22 -9.47
C PRO A 111 10.05 -4.95 -8.78
N ASN A 112 9.66 -4.97 -7.50
CA ASN A 112 9.21 -3.77 -6.81
C ASN A 112 10.38 -3.09 -6.08
N PRO A 113 10.86 -1.90 -6.54
CA PRO A 113 11.99 -1.22 -5.93
C PRO A 113 11.78 -0.90 -4.44
N ILE A 114 10.52 -0.81 -3.98
CA ILE A 114 10.22 -0.56 -2.57
C ILE A 114 10.60 -1.72 -1.65
N GLU A 115 10.68 -2.94 -2.17
CA GLU A 115 11.10 -4.09 -1.36
C GLU A 115 12.59 -3.96 -0.99
N GLN A 116 13.40 -3.37 -1.88
CA GLN A 116 14.80 -3.02 -1.55
C GLN A 116 14.87 -1.94 -0.48
N PHE A 117 13.96 -0.96 -0.51
CA PHE A 117 13.86 0.08 0.53
C PHE A 117 13.53 -0.52 1.91
N TRP A 118 12.74 -1.60 1.97
CA TRP A 118 12.40 -2.27 3.23
C TRP A 118 13.37 -3.38 3.65
N SER A 119 14.31 -3.76 2.79
CA SER A 119 15.24 -4.88 3.03
C SER A 119 16.40 -4.54 4.00
N ILE A 120 16.32 -3.42 4.72
CA ILE A 120 17.36 -2.91 5.65
C ILE A 120 17.23 -3.50 7.06
#